data_AF-A0A7S7SLE2-F1
#
_entry.id   AF-A0A7S7SLE2-F1
#
_cell.length_a   1.000
_cell.length_b   1.000
_cell.length_c   1.000
_cell.angle_alpha   90.00
_cell.angle_beta   90.00
_cell.angle_gamma   90.00
#
_symmetry.space_group_name_H-M   'P 1'
#
loop_
_entity.id
_entity.type
_entity.pdbx_description
1 polymer ?
#
loop_
_entity_poly.entity_id
_entity_poly.type
_entity_poly.pdbx_seq_one_letter_code
_entity_poly.pdbx_strand_id
1 'polypeptide(L)' 'MSEWPGDGSVVTAEQVAQLDINNRSWGKELRTAAAELVNQRLANRISREDYTVRRSRGKADAGEHQRRAAVLASKLVRTF' A
#
# COMPACT_ATOMS: atom_id res chain seq x y z
N MET A 1 0.53 10.34 -6.04
CA MET A 1 -0.23 9.07 -6.02
C MET A 1 -1.45 9.26 -6.88
N SER A 2 -1.66 8.47 -7.94
CA SER A 2 -2.94 8.49 -8.67
C SER A 2 -4.07 8.16 -7.70
N GLU A 3 -5.17 8.91 -7.76
CA GLU A 3 -6.33 8.69 -6.91
C GLU A 3 -6.88 7.28 -7.13
N TRP A 4 -6.94 6.49 -6.06
CA TRP A 4 -7.62 5.20 -6.09
C TRP A 4 -9.12 5.46 -6.16
N PRO A 5 -9.85 4.94 -7.16
CA PRO A 5 -11.30 5.05 -7.18
C PRO A 5 -11.85 4.20 -6.03
N GLY A 6 -12.30 4.87 -4.95
CA GLY A 6 -12.70 4.23 -3.69
C GLY A 6 -13.74 3.12 -3.84
N ASP A 7 -14.56 3.20 -4.87
CA ASP A 7 -15.61 2.25 -5.27
C ASP A 7 -15.15 1.15 -6.23
N GLY A 8 -13.87 1.18 -6.64
CA GLY A 8 -13.34 0.27 -7.64
C GLY A 8 -13.91 0.49 -9.04
N SER A 9 -14.43 1.69 -9.36
CA SER A 9 -14.93 2.07 -10.69
C SER A 9 -13.81 2.26 -11.72
N VAL A 10 -13.01 1.23 -11.93
CA VAL A 10 -12.01 1.19 -13.01
C VAL A 10 -12.66 0.65 -14.27
N VAL A 11 -12.61 1.42 -15.36
CA VAL A 11 -13.44 1.22 -16.57
C VAL A 11 -12.64 0.62 -17.72
N THR A 12 -11.33 0.92 -17.83
CA THR A 12 -10.48 0.40 -18.92
C THR A 12 -9.38 -0.53 -18.40
N ALA A 13 -8.95 -1.47 -19.24
CA ALA A 13 -7.82 -2.36 -18.95
C ALA A 13 -6.53 -1.58 -18.67
N GLU A 14 -6.30 -0.48 -19.39
CA GLU A 14 -5.16 0.43 -19.17
C GLU A 14 -5.20 1.08 -17.79
N GLN A 15 -6.37 1.56 -17.35
CA GLN A 15 -6.53 2.11 -16.00
C GLN A 15 -6.29 1.03 -14.92
N VAL A 16 -6.75 -0.20 -15.13
CA VAL A 16 -6.48 -1.33 -14.22
C VAL A 16 -4.98 -1.61 -14.16
N ALA A 17 -4.30 -1.65 -15.30
CA ALA A 17 -2.86 -1.88 -15.37
C ALA A 17 -2.06 -0.77 -14.67
N GLN A 18 -2.41 0.49 -14.89
CA GLN A 18 -1.76 1.62 -14.23
C GLN A 18 -1.98 1.60 -12.71
N LEU A 19 -3.19 1.28 -12.25
CA LEU A 19 -3.48 1.14 -10.83
C LEU A 19 -2.72 -0.04 -10.20
N ASP A 20 -2.51 -1.15 -10.90
CA ASP A 20 -1.68 -2.25 -10.44
C ASP A 20 -0.20 -1.85 -10.32
N ILE A 21 0.35 -1.16 -11.32
CA ILE A 21 1.72 -0.62 -11.26
C ILE A 21 1.88 0.32 -10.06
N ASN A 22 0.91 1.20 -9.85
CA ASN A 22 0.91 2.15 -8.74
C ASN A 22 0.80 1.42 -7.39
N ASN A 23 -0.11 0.44 -7.26
CA ASN A 23 -0.29 -0.31 -6.03
C ASN A 23 0.97 -1.11 -5.68
N ARG A 24 1.61 -1.75 -6.67
CA ARG A 24 2.89 -2.46 -6.46
C ARG A 24 4.02 -1.53 -6.05
N SER A 25 4.10 -0.34 -6.65
CA SER A 25 5.10 0.68 -6.29
C SER A 25 4.90 1.15 -4.85
N TRP A 26 3.65 1.46 -4.47
CA TRP A 26 3.31 1.81 -3.10
C TRP A 26 3.61 0.67 -2.11
N GLY A 27 3.34 -0.59 -2.47
CA GLY A 27 3.71 -1.75 -1.66
C GLY A 27 5.22 -1.90 -1.44
N LYS A 28 6.07 -1.42 -2.36
CA LYS A 28 7.52 -1.32 -2.13
C LYS A 28 7.83 -0.22 -1.13
N GLU A 29 7.26 0.97 -1.29
CA GLU A 29 7.44 2.10 -0.37
C GLU A 29 7.02 1.74 1.06
N LEU A 30 5.89 1.06 1.25
CA LEU A 30 5.43 0.60 2.57
C LEU A 30 6.43 -0.35 3.24
N ARG A 31 7.04 -1.26 2.48
CA ARG A 31 8.08 -2.16 3.02
C ARG A 31 9.34 -1.40 3.41
N THR A 32 9.77 -0.46 2.58
CA THR A 32 10.92 0.41 2.88
C THR A 32 10.66 1.24 4.14
N ALA A 33 9.51 1.92 4.21
CA ALA A 33 9.11 2.72 5.37
C ALA A 33 9.00 1.90 6.66
N ALA A 34 8.51 0.66 6.58
CA ALA A 34 8.48 -0.25 7.71
C ALA A 34 9.87 -0.64 8.21
N ALA A 35 10.82 -0.88 7.31
CA ALA A 35 12.21 -1.17 7.66
C ALA A 35 12.90 0.06 8.28
N GLU A 36 12.71 1.25 7.69
CA GLU A 36 13.23 2.50 8.22
C GLU A 36 12.69 2.80 9.62
N LEU A 37 11.39 2.56 9.86
CA LEU A 37 10.77 2.78 11.16
C LEU A 37 11.40 1.89 12.25
N VAL A 38 11.68 0.62 11.92
CA VAL A 38 12.37 -0.30 12.84
C VAL A 38 13.80 0.18 13.09
N ASN A 39 14.52 0.57 12.05
CA ASN A 39 15.89 1.08 12.18
C ASN A 39 15.95 2.36 13.03
N GLN A 40 15.00 3.28 12.86
CA GLN A 40 14.87 4.48 13.68
C GLN A 40 14.64 4.13 15.15
N ARG A 41 13.81 3.11 15.43
CA ARG A 41 13.58 2.64 16.81
C ARG A 41 14.83 2.00 17.41
N LEU A 42 15.54 1.16 16.66
CA LEU A 42 16.78 0.52 17.10
C LEU A 42 17.90 1.55 17.37
N ALA A 43 17.96 2.61 16.56
CA ALA A 43 18.88 3.72 16.75
C ALA A 43 18.43 4.72 17.86
N ASN A 44 17.36 4.41 18.61
CA ASN A 44 16.76 5.27 19.64
C ASN A 44 16.40 6.69 19.15
N ARG A 45 16.18 6.88 17.84
CA ARG A 45 15.80 8.19 17.25
C ARG A 45 14.33 8.53 17.47
N ILE A 46 13.52 7.55 17.83
CA ILE A 46 12.09 7.71 18.11
C ILE A 46 11.72 6.97 19.40
N SER A 47 10.69 7.48 20.08
CA SER A 47 10.17 6.84 21.28
C SER A 47 9.46 5.52 20.94
N ARG A 48 9.18 4.72 21.99
CA ARG A 48 8.37 3.50 21.84
C ARG A 48 6.94 3.82 21.44
N GLU A 49 6.39 4.92 21.94
CA GLU A 49 5.04 5.38 21.62
C GLU A 49 4.95 5.79 20.14
N ASP A 50 5.89 6.62 19.67
CA ASP A 50 5.98 7.03 18.26
C ASP A 50 6.10 5.81 17.34
N TYR A 51 6.95 4.85 17.71
CA TYR A 51 7.09 3.61 16.97
C TYR A 51 5.76 2.85 16.90
N THR A 52 5.04 2.75 18.02
CA THR A 52 3.76 2.01 18.09
C THR A 52 2.68 2.66 17.23
N VAL A 53 2.53 3.98 17.32
CA VAL A 53 1.57 4.76 16.52
C VAL A 53 1.89 4.62 15.03
N ARG A 54 3.15 4.85 14.63
CA ARG A 54 3.57 4.74 13.21
C ARG A 54 3.47 3.32 12.69
N ARG A 55 3.77 2.31 13.52
CA ARG A 55 3.62 0.90 13.15
C ARG A 55 2.16 0.51 12.95
N SER A 56 1.25 1.03 13.77
CA SER A 56 -0.19 0.82 13.62
C SER A 56 -0.70 1.41 12.31
N ARG A 57 -0.28 2.64 11.96
CA ARG A 57 -0.62 3.26 10.68
C ARG A 57 -0.09 2.44 9.50
N GLY A 58 1.19 2.04 9.54
CA GLY A 58 1.78 1.20 8.49
C GLY A 58 1.09 -0.16 8.33
N LYS A 59 0.53 -0.74 9.41
CA LYS A 59 -0.32 -1.94 9.30
C LYS A 59 -1.63 -1.67 8.58
N ALA A 60 -2.29 -0.54 8.87
CA ALA A 60 -3.51 -0.14 8.18
C ALA A 60 -3.24 0.08 6.68
N ASP A 61 -2.15 0.77 6.34
CA ASP A 61 -1.74 1.00 4.95
C ASP A 61 -1.43 -0.31 4.21
N ALA A 62 -0.76 -1.26 4.88
CA ALA A 62 -0.51 -2.59 4.31
C ALA A 62 -1.81 -3.38 4.07
N GLY A 63 -2.79 -3.26 4.97
CA GLY A 63 -4.13 -3.84 4.78
C GLY A 63 -4.85 -3.24 3.58
N GLU A 64 -4.77 -1.92 3.42
CA GLU A 64 -5.35 -1.23 2.27
C GLU A 64 -4.67 -1.63 0.96
N HIS A 65 -3.34 -1.71 0.92
CA HIS A 65 -2.60 -2.24 -0.22
C HIS A 65 -3.08 -3.65 -0.62
N GLN A 66 -3.30 -4.54 0.36
CA GLN A 66 -3.79 -5.89 0.10
C GLN A 66 -5.24 -5.88 -0.42
N ARG A 67 -6.11 -5.04 0.13
CA ARG A 67 -7.48 -4.85 -0.37
C ARG A 67 -7.48 -4.40 -1.83
N ARG A 68 -6.67 -3.40 -2.17
CA ARG A 68 -6.51 -2.90 -3.54
C ARG A 68 -6.01 -3.98 -4.50
N ALA A 69 -5.01 -4.76 -4.08
CA ALA A 69 -4.48 -5.87 -4.87
C ALA A 69 -5.57 -6.92 -5.18
N ALA A 70 -6.43 -7.25 -4.21
CA ALA A 70 -7.53 -8.19 -4.43
C ALA A 70 -8.58 -7.66 -5.43
N VAL A 71 -8.92 -6.36 -5.36
CA VAL A 71 -9.84 -5.71 -6.32
C VAL A 71 -9.25 -5.67 -7.73
N LEU A 72 -7.96 -5.37 -7.87
CA LEU A 72 -7.29 -5.34 -9.17
C LEU A 72 -7.16 -6.75 -9.77
N ALA A 73 -6.84 -7.75 -8.94
CA ALA A 73 -6.75 -9.14 -9.39
C ALA A 73 -8.09 -9.64 -9.95
N SER A 74 -9.22 -9.34 -9.31
CA SER A 74 -10.54 -9.76 -9.79
C SER A 74 -10.93 -9.09 -11.13
N LYS A 75 -10.45 -7.86 -11.37
CA LYS A 75 -10.65 -7.16 -12.64
C LYS A 75 -9.76 -7.71 -13.75
N LEU A 76 -8.47 -7.97 -13.47
CA LEU A 76 -7.55 -8.54 -14.45
C LEU A 76 -8.02 -9.93 -14.91
N VAL A 77 -8.47 -10.79 -14.00
CA VAL A 77 -9.00 -12.13 -14.33
C VAL A 77 -10.24 -12.06 -15.24
N ARG A 78 -11.05 -10.99 -15.16
CA ARG A 78 -12.26 -10.81 -15.98
C ARG A 78 -11.99 -10.19 -17.35
N THR A 79 -10.76 -9.76 -17.62
CA THR A 79 -10.37 -9.07 -18.86
C THR A 79 -9.67 -10.01 -19.86
N PHE A 80 -9.31 -11.23 -19.44
CA PHE A 80 -8.82 -12.32 -20.30
C PHE A 80 -9.91 -13.36 -20.51
#